data_AF-A0A660RG34-F1
#
_entry.id   AF-A0A660RG34-F1
#
_cell.length_a   1.000
_cell.length_b   1.000
_cell.length_c   1.000
_cell.angle_alpha   90.00
_cell.angle_beta   90.00
_cell.angle_gamma   90.00
#
_symmetry.space_group_name_H-M   'P 1'
#
loop_
_entity.id
_entity.type
_entity.pdbx_description
1 polymer ?
#
loop_
_entity_poly.entity_id
_entity_poly.type
_entity_poly.pdbx_seq_one_letter_code
_entity_poly.pdbx_strand_id
1 'polypeptide(L)' 'MSPQFVSSVAKELDEKVKKFLNRPIEEEIPYLFVDASYFKVRDERAGRYRLKALLIVAQTVKGKDSGLIYLKS' A
#
# COMPACT_ATOMS: atom_id res chain seq x y z
N MET A 1 -6.08 1.96 26.27
CA MET A 1 -6.34 2.88 25.13
C MET A 1 -7.81 2.81 24.77
N SER A 2 -8.46 3.94 24.47
CA SER A 2 -9.89 3.95 24.12
C SER A 2 -10.11 3.59 22.64
N PRO A 3 -11.25 3.00 22.27
CA PRO A 3 -11.61 2.74 20.88
C PRO A 3 -11.57 4.00 20.00
N GLN A 4 -11.96 5.15 20.55
CA GLN A 4 -11.93 6.45 19.87
C GLN A 4 -10.50 6.88 19.53
N PHE A 5 -9.55 6.65 20.44
CA PHE A 5 -8.14 6.95 20.18
C PHE A 5 -7.56 6.06 19.08
N VAL A 6 -7.86 4.77 19.10
CA VAL A 6 -7.43 3.85 18.03
C VAL A 6 -8.02 4.25 16.68
N SER A 7 -9.30 4.65 16.64
CA SER A 7 -9.96 5.10 15.42
C SER A 7 -9.38 6.41 14.89
N SER A 8 -9.02 7.37 15.76
CA SER A 8 -8.39 8.62 15.32
C SER A 8 -7.01 8.39 14.73
N VAL A 9 -6.19 7.53 15.36
CA VAL A 9 -4.86 7.16 14.83
C VAL A 9 -4.99 6.46 13.49
N ALA A 10 -5.96 5.54 13.34
CA ALA A 10 -6.20 4.84 12.08
C ALA A 10 -6.57 5.82 10.96
N LYS A 11 -7.45 6.80 11.23
CA LYS A 11 -7.82 7.83 10.24
C LYS A 11 -6.63 8.68 9.80
N GLU A 12 -5.77 9.08 10.73
CA GLU A 12 -4.56 9.84 10.41
C GLU A 12 -3.61 9.03 9.50
N LEU A 13 -3.45 7.73 9.79
CA LEU A 13 -2.65 6.84 8.96
C LEU A 13 -3.25 6.67 7.57
N ASP A 14 -4.58 6.54 7.45
CA ASP A 14 -5.25 6.44 6.15
C ASP A 14 -4.98 7.66 5.26
N GLU A 15 -4.96 8.87 5.82
CA GLU A 15 -4.61 10.08 5.08
C GLU A 15 -3.16 10.08 4.58
N LYS A 16 -2.22 9.67 5.44
CA LYS A 16 -0.79 9.54 5.08
C LYS A 16 -0.59 8.50 3.98
N VAL A 17 -1.26 7.36 4.08
CA VAL A 17 -1.23 6.29 3.06
C VAL A 17 -1.80 6.82 1.74
N LYS A 18 -2.94 7.51 1.75
CA LYS A 18 -3.52 8.09 0.52
C LYS A 18 -2.59 9.10 -0.14
N LYS A 19 -1.92 9.97 0.64
CA LYS A 19 -0.93 10.92 0.10
C LYS A 19 0.25 10.19 -0.55
N PHE A 20 0.74 9.13 0.09
CA PHE A 20 1.82 8.31 -0.45
C PHE A 20 1.44 7.60 -1.76
N LEU A 21 0.23 7.04 -1.84
CA LEU A 21 -0.24 6.33 -3.02
C LEU A 21 -0.48 7.23 -4.23
N ASN A 22 -0.94 8.46 -3.99
CA ASN A 22 -1.25 9.42 -5.05
C ASN A 22 -0.07 10.33 -5.44
N ARG A 23 1.11 10.14 -4.83
CA ARG A 23 2.27 10.97 -5.17
C ARG A 23 2.73 10.65 -6.60
N PRO A 24 3.04 11.66 -7.43
CA PRO A 24 3.61 11.43 -8.74
C PRO A 24 4.99 10.78 -8.63
N ILE A 25 5.36 9.99 -9.63
CA ILE A 25 6.71 9.47 -9.80
C ILE A 25 7.47 10.47 -10.68
N GLU A 26 8.40 11.22 -10.09
CA GLU A 26 9.10 12.32 -10.77
C GLU A 26 10.43 11.89 -11.41
N GLU A 27 11.03 10.79 -10.94
CA GLU A 27 12.35 10.34 -11.33
C GLU A 27 12.27 9.03 -12.12
N GLU A 28 13.23 8.81 -13.04
CA GLU A 28 13.36 7.53 -13.73
C GLU A 28 13.72 6.41 -12.77
N ILE A 29 13.06 5.26 -12.92
CA ILE A 29 13.25 4.09 -12.09
C ILE A 29 14.06 3.04 -12.88
N PRO A 30 15.39 2.95 -12.68
CA PRO A 30 16.21 2.01 -13.43
C PRO A 30 15.95 0.55 -13.07
N TYR A 31 15.56 0.27 -11.82
CA TYR A 31 15.25 -1.10 -11.38
C TYR A 31 13.98 -1.15 -10.54
N LEU A 32 13.18 -2.17 -10.82
CA LEU A 32 11.92 -2.45 -10.16
C LEU A 32 11.93 -3.86 -9.57
N PHE A 33 11.66 -3.98 -8.28
CA PHE A 33 11.38 -5.24 -7.62
C PHE A 33 9.88 -5.35 -7.42
N VAL A 34 9.30 -6.49 -7.80
CA VAL A 34 7.86 -6.72 -7.72
C VAL A 34 7.62 -8.00 -6.92
N ASP A 35 6.83 -7.90 -5.86
CA ASP A 35 6.36 -9.03 -5.06
C ASP A 35 4.83 -9.05 -5.01
N ALA A 36 4.25 -10.25 -4.97
CA ALA A 36 2.81 -10.45 -4.90
C ALA A 36 2.46 -11.43 -3.78
N SER A 37 1.76 -10.93 -2.76
CA SER A 37 1.27 -11.74 -1.65
C SER A 37 -0.26 -11.87 -1.71
N TYR A 38 -0.79 -13.09 -1.60
CA TYR A 38 -2.24 -13.34 -1.64
C TYR A 38 -2.83 -13.47 -0.25
N PHE A 39 -3.90 -12.73 0.03
CA PHE A 39 -4.58 -12.71 1.32
C PHE A 39 -6.04 -13.15 1.18
N LYS A 40 -6.53 -13.96 2.13
CA LYS A 40 -7.96 -14.24 2.26
C LYS A 40 -8.64 -13.01 2.88
N VAL A 41 -9.37 -12.26 2.07
CA VAL A 41 -10.08 -11.04 2.48
C VAL A 41 -11.58 -11.26 2.36
N ARG A 42 -12.36 -10.72 3.31
CA ARG A 42 -13.82 -10.75 3.25
C ARG A 42 -14.30 -9.75 2.22
N ASP A 43 -15.03 -10.22 1.21
CA ASP A 43 -15.71 -9.37 0.24
C ASP A 43 -16.97 -8.80 0.90
N GLU A 44 -16.97 -7.50 1.19
CA GLU A 44 -18.09 -6.82 1.86
C GLU A 44 -19.38 -6.86 1.05
N ARG A 45 -19.30 -6.95 -0.29
CA ARG A 45 -20.48 -7.00 -1.17
C ARG A 45 -21.00 -8.42 -1.35
N ALA A 46 -20.10 -9.39 -1.52
CA ALA A 46 -20.48 -10.78 -1.77
C ALA A 46 -20.63 -11.63 -0.50
N GLY A 47 -20.27 -11.11 0.67
CA GLY A 47 -20.40 -11.80 1.96
C GLY A 47 -19.48 -13.01 2.15
N ARG A 48 -18.53 -13.25 1.23
CA ARG A 48 -17.65 -14.44 1.21
C ARG A 48 -16.17 -14.05 1.20
N TYR A 49 -15.31 -14.93 1.69
CA TYR A 49 -13.86 -14.74 1.59
C TYR A 49 -13.38 -14.98 0.16
N ARG A 50 -12.49 -14.11 -0.33
CA ARG A 50 -11.78 -14.27 -1.59
C ARG A 50 -10.29 -14.03 -1.39
N LEU A 51 -9.46 -14.73 -2.18
CA LEU A 51 -8.06 -14.38 -2.28
C LEU A 51 -7.92 -13.07 -3.06
N LYS A 52 -7.19 -12.11 -2.49
CA LYS A 52 -6.81 -10.85 -3.14
C LYS A 52 -5.30 -10.74 -3.16
N ALA A 53 -4.75 -10.30 -4.30
CA ALA A 53 -3.33 -10.04 -4.44
C ALA A 53 -2.98 -8.67 -3.85
N LEU A 54 -1.86 -8.63 -3.15
CA LEU A 54 -1.18 -7.44 -2.69
C LEU A 54 0.09 -7.27 -3.52
N LEU A 55 0.13 -6.30 -4.42
CA LEU A 55 1.31 -6.03 -5.24
C LEU A 55 2.17 -4.98 -4.54
N ILE A 56 3.38 -5.39 -4.16
CA ILE A 56 4.39 -4.52 -3.58
C ILE A 56 5.46 -4.30 -4.65
N VAL A 57 5.74 -3.04 -4.91
CA VAL A 57 6.75 -2.61 -5.85
C VAL A 57 7.82 -1.85 -5.09
N ALA A 58 9.10 -2.13 -5.30
CA ALA A 58 10.19 -1.35 -4.75
C ALA A 58 11.06 -0.83 -5.89
N GLN A 59 11.40 0.44 -5.82
CA GLN A 59 12.28 1.10 -6.78
C GLN A 59 13.58 1.50 -6.08
N THR A 60 14.69 1.47 -6.81
CA THR A 60 15.92 2.16 -6.40
C THR A 60 16.11 3.38 -7.28
N VAL A 61 16.46 4.51 -6.66
CA VAL A 61 16.89 5.71 -7.37
C VAL A 61 18.41 5.72 -7.34
N LYS A 62 19.05 6.07 -8.46
CA LYS A 62 20.51 6.13 -8.56
C LYS A 62 21.06 7.11 -7.51
N GLY A 63 21.65 6.59 -6.43
CA GLY A 63 22.24 7.39 -5.33
C GLY A 63 21.31 7.73 -4.16
N LYS A 64 20.10 7.16 -4.05
CA LYS A 64 19.21 7.31 -2.89
C LYS A 64 18.49 5.99 -2.54
N ASP A 65 18.15 5.85 -1.26
CA ASP A 65 17.46 4.68 -0.71
C ASP A 65 16.13 4.38 -1.41
N SER A 66 15.84 3.09 -1.48
CA SER A 66 14.72 2.51 -2.19
C SER A 66 13.36 2.99 -1.70
N GLY A 67 12.51 3.43 -2.62
CA GLY A 67 11.11 3.77 -2.34
C GLY A 67 10.20 2.56 -2.57
N LEU A 68 9.23 2.34 -1.68
CA LEU A 68 8.13 1.43 -1.97
C LEU A 68 7.09 2.16 -2.85
N ILE A 69 6.47 1.44 -3.76
CA ILE A 69 5.29 1.80 -4.53
C ILE A 69 4.31 0.65 -4.30
N TYR A 70 3.06 0.99 -4.06
CA TYR A 70 2.04 -0.01 -3.76
C TYR A 70 0.98 0.02 -4.84
N LEU A 71 0.65 -1.15 -5.38
CA LEU A 71 -0.43 -1.35 -6.33
C LEU A 71 -1.43 -2.32 -5.70
N LYS A 72 -2.68 -1.87 -5.54
CA LYS A 72 -3.76 -2.73 -5.06
C LYS A 72 -4.52 -3.28 -6.25
N SER A 73 -4.71 -4.60 -6.27
CA SER A 73 -5.68 -5.27 -7.16
C SER A 73 -7.11 -5.15 -6.64
#